data_AF-A0A957F666-F1
#
_entry.id   AF-A0A957F666-F1
#
_cell.length_a   1.000
_cell.length_b   1.000
_cell.length_c   1.000
_cell.angle_alpha   90.00
_cell.angle_beta   90.00
_cell.angle_gamma   90.00
#
_symmetry.space_group_name_H-M   'P 1'
#
loop_
_entity.id
_entity.type
_entity.pdbx_description
1 polymer ?
#
loop_
_entity_poly.entity_id
_entity_poly.type
_entity_poly.pdbx_seq_one_letter_code
_entity_poly.pdbx_strand_id
1 'polypeptide(L)'
;NGRPVQLGDYFAADRPVVLTLGYYECPRLCGLVFKETADALRGLQGLTVGADFTVLSVSIDPGETPAIAAAKKAAHVSQAGPAAAAAAAGWHFLTGQQAAIDRLADAVGFRYAYDPASDQFAHPTGLIVLTPDGRIARYIFGIDYPPRDLRLALVDAAAGEIGSPADQLLLLCYRYDPQTGRYTPLIASAIRWAGLGTVLLLGLVLGRAWRRE
;
A
#
# COMPACT_ATOMS: atom_id res chain seq x y z
N ASN A 1 -9.05 -21.46 -1.02
CA ASN A 1 -9.74 -22.75 -1.28
C ASN A 1 -8.97 -23.63 -2.26
N GLY A 2 -7.69 -23.34 -2.57
CA GLY A 2 -6.84 -24.17 -3.43
C GLY A 2 -7.18 -24.16 -4.92
N ARG A 3 -8.17 -23.37 -5.36
CA ARG A 3 -8.52 -23.26 -6.77
C ARG A 3 -7.46 -22.44 -7.51
N PRO A 4 -6.90 -22.94 -8.62
CA PRO A 4 -6.08 -22.11 -9.51
C PRO A 4 -6.90 -20.95 -10.05
N VAL A 5 -6.30 -19.77 -10.11
CA VAL A 5 -6.92 -18.53 -10.62
C VAL A 5 -5.92 -17.76 -11.47
N GLN A 6 -6.41 -16.97 -12.41
CA GLN A 6 -5.59 -15.92 -13.03
C GLN A 6 -5.88 -14.60 -12.32
N LEU A 7 -4.84 -13.78 -12.09
CA LEU A 7 -5.03 -12.48 -11.44
C LEU A 7 -6.01 -11.59 -12.21
N GLY A 8 -6.00 -11.66 -13.55
CA GLY A 8 -6.93 -10.93 -14.41
C GLY A 8 -8.41 -11.21 -14.13
N ASP A 9 -8.75 -12.39 -13.61
CA ASP A 9 -10.13 -12.76 -13.30
C ASP A 9 -10.76 -11.84 -12.23
N TYR A 10 -9.93 -11.24 -11.37
CA TYR A 10 -10.38 -10.31 -10.32
C TYR A 10 -10.70 -8.90 -10.84
N PHE A 11 -10.29 -8.59 -12.07
CA PHE A 11 -10.56 -7.31 -12.74
C PHE A 11 -11.78 -7.38 -13.67
N ALA A 12 -12.27 -8.58 -13.99
CA ALA A 12 -13.36 -8.80 -14.95
C ALA A 12 -14.70 -8.15 -14.56
N ALA A 13 -14.87 -7.79 -13.30
CA ALA A 13 -16.08 -7.15 -12.79
C ALA A 13 -16.04 -5.60 -12.87
N ASP A 14 -15.08 -5.04 -13.62
CA ASP A 14 -14.91 -3.60 -13.85
C ASP A 14 -14.92 -2.76 -12.56
N ARG A 15 -14.16 -3.22 -11.56
CA ARG A 15 -14.06 -2.57 -10.25
C ARG A 15 -12.63 -2.48 -9.76
N PRO A 16 -12.30 -1.48 -8.93
CA PRO A 16 -10.96 -1.34 -8.36
C PRO A 16 -10.53 -2.56 -7.55
N VAL A 17 -9.22 -2.75 -7.47
CA VAL A 17 -8.60 -3.82 -6.69
C VAL A 17 -7.64 -3.22 -5.66
N VAL A 18 -7.81 -3.57 -4.39
CA VAL A 18 -6.83 -3.31 -3.33
C VAL A 18 -5.93 -4.53 -3.22
N LEU A 19 -4.65 -4.37 -3.53
CA LEU A 19 -3.64 -5.40 -3.50
C LEU A 19 -2.71 -5.21 -2.30
N THR A 20 -2.41 -6.29 -1.59
CA THR A 20 -1.39 -6.36 -0.56
C THR A 20 -0.44 -7.51 -0.88
N LEU A 21 0.86 -7.24 -0.90
CA LEU A 21 1.91 -8.26 -0.94
C LEU A 21 2.56 -8.36 0.44
N GLY A 22 2.66 -9.59 0.95
CA GLY A 22 3.27 -9.92 2.23
C GLY A 22 3.34 -11.44 2.34
N TYR A 23 3.44 -12.02 3.53
CA TYR A 23 3.33 -13.47 3.72
C TYR A 23 2.63 -13.76 5.04
N TYR A 24 1.85 -14.84 5.07
CA TYR A 24 0.87 -15.13 6.12
C TYR A 24 1.48 -15.61 7.43
N GLU A 25 2.57 -16.35 7.40
CA GLU A 25 3.27 -16.86 8.59
C GLU A 25 4.29 -15.88 9.16
N CYS A 26 4.41 -14.68 8.58
CA CYS A 26 5.27 -13.62 9.10
C CYS A 26 4.98 -13.36 10.59
N PRO A 27 5.95 -13.59 11.49
CA PRO A 27 5.76 -13.44 12.93
C PRO A 27 5.80 -11.97 13.40
N ARG A 28 5.89 -11.03 12.46
CA ARG A 28 6.14 -9.61 12.71
C ARG A 28 4.92 -8.76 12.31
N LEU A 29 5.09 -7.91 11.29
CA LEU A 29 4.16 -6.82 10.97
C LEU A 29 3.00 -7.23 10.06
N CYS A 30 3.08 -8.34 9.32
CA CYS A 30 2.02 -8.69 8.37
C CYS A 30 0.68 -8.96 9.06
N GLY A 31 0.69 -9.54 10.27
CA GLY A 31 -0.53 -9.71 11.07
C GLY A 31 -1.21 -8.37 11.37
N LEU A 32 -0.42 -7.31 11.60
CA LEU A 32 -0.94 -5.96 11.80
C LEU A 32 -1.49 -5.39 10.49
N VAL A 33 -0.77 -5.53 9.37
CA VAL A 33 -1.28 -5.09 8.05
C VAL A 33 -2.65 -5.68 7.73
N PHE A 34 -2.85 -6.99 7.95
CA PHE A 34 -4.15 -7.61 7.72
C PHE A 34 -5.22 -7.14 8.70
N LYS A 35 -4.87 -6.96 9.97
CA LYS A 35 -5.79 -6.39 10.97
C LYS A 35 -6.23 -4.97 10.57
N GLU A 36 -5.29 -4.11 10.23
CA GLU A 36 -5.54 -2.71 9.88
C GLU A 36 -6.29 -2.61 8.55
N THR A 37 -6.07 -3.55 7.62
CA THR A 37 -6.91 -3.71 6.43
C THR A 37 -8.36 -4.05 6.83
N ALA A 38 -8.56 -5.01 7.75
CA ALA A 38 -9.90 -5.36 8.22
C ALA A 38 -10.60 -4.19 8.94
N ASP A 39 -9.86 -3.41 9.74
CA ASP A 39 -10.37 -2.22 10.42
C ASP A 39 -10.71 -1.10 9.43
N ALA A 40 -9.88 -0.89 8.40
CA ALA A 40 -10.16 0.04 7.31
C ALA A 40 -11.45 -0.36 6.57
N LEU A 41 -11.60 -1.63 6.22
CA LEU A 41 -12.82 -2.17 5.60
C LEU A 41 -14.05 -1.98 6.49
N ARG A 42 -13.93 -2.16 7.81
CA ARG A 42 -15.02 -1.93 8.76
C ARG A 42 -15.43 -0.45 8.81
N GLY A 43 -14.48 0.46 8.68
CA GLY A 43 -14.71 1.90 8.71
C GLY A 43 -15.16 2.52 7.38
N LEU A 44 -15.17 1.76 6.28
CA LEU A 44 -15.59 2.26 4.97
C LEU A 44 -17.09 2.54 4.97
N GLN A 45 -17.45 3.76 4.58
CA GLN A 45 -18.83 4.19 4.43
C GLN A 45 -19.19 4.28 2.95
N GLY A 46 -20.29 3.63 2.56
CA GLY A 46 -20.84 3.71 1.20
C GLY A 46 -20.07 2.93 0.14
N LEU A 47 -19.09 2.11 0.53
CA LEU A 47 -18.39 1.17 -0.35
C LEU A 47 -18.35 -0.20 0.34
N THR A 48 -18.60 -1.24 -0.44
CA THR A 48 -18.72 -2.62 0.02
C THR A 48 -17.74 -3.50 -0.74
N VAL A 49 -16.83 -4.15 -0.01
CA VAL A 49 -15.91 -5.15 -0.58
C VAL A 49 -16.68 -6.30 -1.21
N GLY A 50 -16.28 -6.72 -2.40
CA GLY A 50 -16.96 -7.72 -3.21
C GLY A 50 -18.15 -7.21 -4.04
N ALA A 51 -18.61 -5.98 -3.80
CA ALA A 51 -19.57 -5.29 -4.66
C ALA A 51 -18.87 -4.17 -5.43
N ASP A 52 -18.32 -3.18 -4.72
CA ASP A 52 -17.74 -1.96 -5.30
C ASP A 52 -16.24 -2.07 -5.59
N PHE A 53 -15.53 -2.99 -4.91
CA PHE A 53 -14.10 -3.23 -5.12
C PHE A 53 -13.71 -4.63 -4.61
N THR A 54 -12.55 -5.13 -5.02
CA THR A 54 -12.01 -6.43 -4.59
C THR A 54 -10.74 -6.23 -3.78
N VAL A 55 -10.51 -7.08 -2.77
CA VAL A 55 -9.25 -7.08 -2.00
C VAL A 55 -8.48 -8.36 -2.29
N LEU A 56 -7.22 -8.24 -2.69
CA LEU A 56 -6.30 -9.35 -2.94
C LEU A 56 -5.12 -9.25 -1.97
N SER A 57 -4.98 -10.23 -1.09
CA SER A 57 -3.78 -10.41 -0.28
C SER A 57 -2.99 -11.57 -0.85
N VAL A 58 -1.82 -11.30 -1.43
CA VAL A 58 -0.99 -12.29 -2.12
C VAL A 58 0.26 -12.57 -1.30
N SER A 59 0.53 -13.85 -1.05
CA SER A 59 1.78 -14.26 -0.41
C SER A 59 2.97 -14.13 -1.34
N ILE A 60 4.08 -13.59 -0.82
CA ILE A 60 5.39 -13.54 -1.49
C ILE A 60 6.26 -14.75 -1.15
N ASP A 61 5.81 -15.60 -0.23
CA ASP A 61 6.49 -16.84 0.14
C ASP A 61 5.96 -18.00 -0.72
N PRO A 62 6.77 -18.59 -1.62
CA PRO A 62 6.34 -19.72 -2.44
C PRO A 62 6.08 -21.01 -1.63
N GLY A 63 6.55 -21.07 -0.38
CA GLY A 63 6.31 -22.18 0.54
C GLY A 63 4.91 -22.17 1.15
N GLU A 64 4.21 -21.03 1.12
CA GLU A 64 2.90 -20.92 1.74
C GLU A 64 1.80 -21.62 0.93
N THR A 65 1.01 -22.41 1.65
CA THR A 65 -0.02 -23.25 1.04
C THR A 65 -1.39 -22.57 1.03
N PRO A 66 -2.31 -23.01 0.15
CA PRO A 66 -3.69 -22.55 0.20
C PRO A 66 -4.41 -22.79 1.53
N ALA A 67 -3.93 -23.74 2.35
CA ALA A 67 -4.45 -23.99 3.69
C ALA A 67 -4.05 -22.87 4.67
N ILE A 68 -2.77 -22.45 4.64
CA ILE A 68 -2.27 -21.31 5.40
C ILE A 68 -3.05 -20.03 5.02
N ALA A 69 -3.22 -19.80 3.72
CA ALA A 69 -3.99 -18.67 3.19
C ALA A 69 -5.44 -18.66 3.68
N ALA A 70 -6.09 -19.83 3.70
CA ALA A 70 -7.46 -19.97 4.18
C ALA A 70 -7.58 -19.72 5.69
N ALA A 71 -6.64 -20.22 6.48
CA ALA A 71 -6.59 -19.96 7.92
C ALA A 71 -6.39 -18.47 8.20
N LYS A 72 -5.47 -17.81 7.47
CA LYS A 72 -5.25 -16.37 7.59
C LYS A 72 -6.49 -15.56 7.22
N LYS A 73 -7.16 -15.91 6.11
CA LYS A 73 -8.42 -15.29 5.71
C LYS A 73 -9.46 -15.37 6.82
N ALA A 74 -9.70 -16.55 7.38
CA ALA A 74 -10.70 -16.75 8.43
C ALA A 74 -10.41 -15.89 9.67
N ALA A 75 -9.13 -15.78 10.06
CA ALA A 75 -8.70 -14.99 11.21
C ALA A 75 -8.97 -13.48 11.05
N HIS A 76 -8.84 -12.92 9.84
CA HIS A 76 -8.97 -11.47 9.61
C HIS A 76 -10.34 -11.04 9.07
N VAL A 77 -11.02 -11.89 8.30
CA VAL A 77 -12.38 -11.58 7.81
C VAL A 77 -13.36 -11.40 8.97
N SER A 78 -13.25 -12.22 10.01
CA SER A 78 -14.06 -12.07 11.24
C SER A 78 -13.83 -10.74 11.95
N GLN A 79 -12.65 -10.15 11.79
CA GLN A 79 -12.32 -8.83 12.33
C GLN A 79 -12.97 -7.71 11.53
N ALA A 80 -13.48 -7.92 10.32
CA ALA A 80 -14.15 -6.85 9.56
C ALA A 80 -15.53 -6.45 10.14
N GLY A 81 -15.98 -7.06 11.25
CA GLY A 81 -17.19 -6.68 11.97
C GLY A 81 -18.44 -6.81 11.10
N PRO A 82 -19.30 -5.78 10.98
CA PRO A 82 -20.48 -5.81 10.10
C PRO A 82 -20.15 -6.13 8.63
N ALA A 83 -18.93 -5.81 8.17
CA ALA A 83 -18.49 -6.10 6.81
C ALA A 83 -17.97 -7.54 6.63
N ALA A 84 -17.96 -8.40 7.66
CA ALA A 84 -17.36 -9.73 7.60
C ALA A 84 -17.94 -10.63 6.49
N ALA A 85 -19.27 -10.60 6.27
CA ALA A 85 -19.89 -11.37 5.20
C ALA A 85 -19.44 -10.91 3.80
N ALA A 86 -19.40 -9.59 3.59
CA ALA A 86 -18.91 -8.99 2.35
C ALA A 86 -17.41 -9.29 2.15
N ALA A 87 -16.60 -9.15 3.20
CA ALA A 87 -15.17 -9.46 3.20
C ALA A 87 -14.92 -10.95 2.92
N ALA A 88 -15.75 -11.86 3.44
CA ALA A 88 -15.65 -13.28 3.13
C ALA A 88 -15.80 -13.55 1.62
N ALA A 89 -16.64 -12.78 0.92
CA ALA A 89 -16.85 -12.90 -0.51
C ALA A 89 -15.78 -12.17 -1.34
N GLY A 90 -15.45 -10.93 -0.99
CA GLY A 90 -14.62 -10.03 -1.80
C GLY A 90 -13.16 -9.87 -1.40
N TRP A 91 -12.74 -10.45 -0.26
CA TRP A 91 -11.33 -10.48 0.16
C TRP A 91 -10.73 -11.86 -0.10
N HIS A 92 -9.80 -11.92 -1.03
CA HIS A 92 -9.14 -13.14 -1.46
C HIS A 92 -7.71 -13.21 -0.95
N PHE A 93 -7.32 -14.40 -0.50
CA PHE A 93 -5.98 -14.71 -0.03
C PHE A 93 -5.39 -15.73 -1.01
N LEU A 94 -4.32 -15.34 -1.69
CA LEU A 94 -3.71 -16.09 -2.78
C LEU A 94 -2.28 -16.48 -2.45
N THR A 95 -1.91 -17.70 -2.81
CA THR A 95 -0.52 -18.15 -2.85
C THR A 95 -0.14 -18.46 -4.29
N GLY A 96 1.16 -18.58 -4.56
CA GLY A 96 1.63 -18.81 -5.92
C GLY A 96 3.02 -19.42 -5.95
N GLN A 97 3.42 -19.88 -7.14
CA GLN A 97 4.81 -20.28 -7.39
C GLN A 97 5.69 -19.04 -7.53
N GLN A 98 6.98 -19.16 -7.22
CA GLN A 98 7.96 -18.06 -7.27
C GLN A 98 7.84 -17.23 -8.56
N ALA A 99 7.82 -17.86 -9.74
CA ALA A 99 7.73 -17.13 -11.02
C ALA A 99 6.43 -16.31 -11.21
N ALA A 100 5.33 -16.69 -10.55
CA ALA A 100 4.09 -15.90 -10.57
C ALA A 100 4.19 -14.73 -9.57
N ILE A 101 4.78 -14.97 -8.41
CA ILE A 101 5.03 -13.95 -7.38
C ILE A 101 5.97 -12.87 -7.94
N ASP A 102 7.10 -13.27 -8.52
CA ASP A 102 8.10 -12.35 -9.10
C ASP A 102 7.46 -11.45 -10.16
N ARG A 103 6.67 -12.03 -11.09
CA ARG A 103 5.98 -11.27 -12.13
C ARG A 103 4.98 -10.26 -11.57
N LEU A 104 4.22 -10.65 -10.54
CA LEU A 104 3.30 -9.73 -9.87
C LEU A 104 4.07 -8.61 -9.18
N ALA A 105 5.11 -8.96 -8.42
CA ALA A 105 5.93 -8.00 -7.69
C ALA A 105 6.58 -7.00 -8.65
N ASP A 106 7.15 -7.47 -9.77
CA ASP A 106 7.70 -6.61 -10.82
C ASP A 106 6.65 -5.69 -11.44
N ALA A 107 5.46 -6.21 -11.77
CA ALA A 107 4.40 -5.43 -12.39
C ALA A 107 3.92 -4.27 -11.50
N VAL A 108 3.99 -4.42 -10.19
CA VAL A 108 3.57 -3.38 -9.23
C VAL A 108 4.73 -2.64 -8.56
N GLY A 109 5.96 -2.87 -9.03
CA GLY A 109 7.17 -2.23 -8.49
C GLY A 109 7.52 -2.65 -7.05
N PHE A 110 7.00 -3.78 -6.58
CA PHE A 110 7.27 -4.33 -5.26
C PHE A 110 8.62 -5.04 -5.25
N ARG A 111 9.47 -4.70 -4.28
CA ARG A 111 10.80 -5.29 -4.10
C ARG A 111 10.85 -5.98 -2.75
N TYR A 112 11.32 -7.21 -2.75
CA TYR A 112 11.51 -8.00 -1.55
C TYR A 112 12.78 -8.84 -1.68
N ALA A 113 13.35 -9.22 -0.54
CA ALA A 113 14.52 -10.08 -0.48
C ALA A 113 14.40 -11.04 0.69
N TYR A 114 14.77 -12.29 0.47
CA TYR A 114 14.88 -13.27 1.54
C TYR A 114 16.16 -13.03 2.34
N ASP A 115 16.05 -13.03 3.66
CA ASP A 115 17.17 -12.96 4.60
C ASP A 115 17.36 -14.34 5.27
N PRO A 116 18.39 -15.11 4.89
CA PRO A 116 18.67 -16.42 5.46
C PRO A 116 19.03 -16.39 6.95
N ALA A 117 19.52 -15.26 7.48
CA ALA A 117 19.92 -15.17 8.88
C ALA A 117 18.70 -15.10 9.81
N SER A 118 17.61 -14.53 9.33
CA SER A 118 16.38 -14.33 10.09
C SER A 118 15.20 -15.18 9.61
N ASP A 119 15.40 -15.97 8.55
CA ASP A 119 14.37 -16.81 7.90
C ASP A 119 13.11 -16.01 7.54
N GLN A 120 13.32 -14.80 6.98
CA GLN A 120 12.26 -13.83 6.74
C GLN A 120 12.46 -13.09 5.42
N PHE A 121 11.38 -12.53 4.89
CA PHE A 121 11.43 -11.64 3.74
C PHE A 121 11.46 -10.18 4.19
N ALA A 122 12.50 -9.46 3.81
CA ALA A 122 12.53 -8.00 3.89
C ALA A 122 11.67 -7.42 2.75
N HIS A 123 10.60 -6.71 3.10
CA HIS A 123 9.69 -6.12 2.13
C HIS A 123 9.02 -4.84 2.68
N PRO A 124 8.55 -3.92 1.83
CA PRO A 124 7.76 -2.77 2.27
C PRO A 124 6.35 -3.21 2.71
N THR A 125 5.72 -2.42 3.58
CA THR A 125 4.32 -2.62 3.99
C THR A 125 3.43 -1.54 3.39
N GLY A 126 2.21 -1.93 3.02
CA GLY A 126 1.21 -1.02 2.47
C GLY A 126 0.15 -1.70 1.62
N LEU A 127 -0.78 -0.89 1.12
CA LEU A 127 -1.78 -1.27 0.14
C LEU A 127 -1.46 -0.64 -1.22
N ILE A 128 -1.73 -1.36 -2.29
CA ILE A 128 -1.64 -0.89 -3.67
C ILE A 128 -3.07 -0.87 -4.21
N VAL A 129 -3.59 0.31 -4.52
CA VAL A 129 -4.92 0.46 -5.10
C VAL A 129 -4.77 0.51 -6.62
N LEU A 130 -5.48 -0.39 -7.30
CA LEU A 130 -5.45 -0.59 -8.74
C LEU A 130 -6.80 -0.21 -9.35
N THR A 131 -6.77 0.40 -10.53
CA THR A 131 -7.94 0.68 -11.36
C THR A 131 -8.56 -0.63 -11.88
N PRO A 132 -9.83 -0.60 -12.36
CA PRO A 132 -10.47 -1.75 -13.00
C PRO A 132 -9.67 -2.37 -14.15
N ASP A 133 -8.88 -1.57 -14.87
CA ASP A 133 -8.03 -2.03 -15.98
C ASP A 133 -6.61 -2.45 -15.53
N GLY A 134 -6.35 -2.55 -14.22
CA GLY A 134 -5.10 -3.08 -13.68
C GLY A 134 -3.95 -2.09 -13.60
N ARG A 135 -4.20 -0.79 -13.80
CA ARG A 135 -3.19 0.27 -13.62
C ARG A 135 -3.12 0.68 -12.15
N ILE A 136 -1.96 1.12 -11.70
CA ILE A 136 -1.75 1.53 -10.32
C ILE A 136 -2.35 2.91 -10.13
N ALA A 137 -3.41 3.01 -9.31
CA ALA A 137 -4.01 4.28 -8.94
C ALA A 137 -3.26 4.94 -7.79
N ARG A 138 -2.93 4.18 -6.74
CA ARG A 138 -2.29 4.72 -5.54
C ARG A 138 -1.50 3.68 -4.73
N TYR A 139 -0.47 4.15 -4.02
CA TYR A 139 0.18 3.40 -2.93
C TYR A 139 -0.18 4.03 -1.59
N ILE A 140 -0.63 3.22 -0.64
CA ILE A 140 -0.87 3.62 0.76
C ILE A 140 0.16 2.90 1.62
N PHE A 141 1.22 3.61 2.01
CA PHE A 141 2.35 3.02 2.74
C PHE A 141 2.09 2.85 4.23
N GLY A 142 2.84 1.92 4.84
CA GLY A 142 2.87 1.74 6.28
C GLY A 142 1.91 0.66 6.74
N ILE A 143 1.26 0.92 7.87
CA ILE A 143 0.39 -0.04 8.59
C ILE A 143 -0.90 0.61 9.07
N ASP A 144 -1.07 1.92 8.95
CA ASP A 144 -2.31 2.63 9.28
C ASP A 144 -3.01 3.01 7.98
N TYR A 145 -4.27 2.61 7.85
CA TYR A 145 -5.07 2.80 6.64
C TYR A 145 -6.37 3.53 6.99
N PRO A 146 -6.34 4.87 7.12
CA PRO A 146 -7.53 5.64 7.43
C PRO A 146 -8.65 5.34 6.42
N PRO A 147 -9.87 4.99 6.85
CA PRO A 147 -10.95 4.61 5.93
C PRO A 147 -11.28 5.69 4.89
N ARG A 148 -11.08 6.97 5.25
CA ARG A 148 -11.26 8.11 4.34
C ARG A 148 -10.26 8.09 3.18
N ASP A 149 -9.00 7.76 3.46
CA ASP A 149 -7.92 7.76 2.47
C ASP A 149 -8.08 6.55 1.55
N LEU A 150 -8.43 5.39 2.11
CA LEU A 150 -8.77 4.20 1.32
C LEU A 150 -10.00 4.45 0.44
N ARG A 151 -11.05 5.09 0.97
CA ARG A 151 -12.23 5.47 0.19
C ARG A 151 -11.88 6.40 -0.96
N LEU A 152 -11.07 7.44 -0.72
CA LEU A 152 -10.65 8.37 -1.76
C LEU A 152 -9.88 7.62 -2.86
N ALA A 153 -8.89 6.80 -2.48
CA ALA A 153 -8.12 6.01 -3.44
C ALA A 153 -8.99 5.07 -4.28
N LEU A 154 -10.05 4.47 -3.69
CA LEU A 154 -10.99 3.62 -4.40
C LEU A 154 -11.88 4.41 -5.38
N VAL A 155 -12.33 5.61 -5.00
CA VAL A 155 -13.13 6.49 -5.88
C VAL A 155 -12.29 6.94 -7.08
N ASP A 156 -11.06 7.41 -6.84
CA ASP A 156 -10.15 7.83 -7.89
C ASP A 156 -9.83 6.64 -8.82
N ALA A 157 -9.55 5.46 -8.25
CA ALA A 157 -9.29 4.25 -9.02
C ALA A 157 -10.49 3.81 -9.87
N ALA A 158 -11.72 3.93 -9.34
CA ALA A 158 -12.95 3.62 -10.07
C ALA A 158 -13.18 4.58 -11.25
N ALA A 159 -12.77 5.84 -11.12
CA ALA A 159 -12.78 6.81 -12.21
C ALA A 159 -11.62 6.60 -13.22
N GLY A 160 -10.73 5.63 -12.98
CA GLY A 160 -9.56 5.39 -13.81
C GLY A 160 -8.46 6.43 -13.63
N GLU A 161 -8.52 7.22 -12.56
CA GLU A 161 -7.52 8.22 -12.22
C GLU A 161 -6.28 7.55 -11.64
N ILE A 162 -5.13 7.89 -12.22
CA ILE A 162 -3.82 7.45 -11.76
C ILE A 162 -3.24 8.61 -10.97
N GLY A 163 -2.86 8.36 -9.71
CA GLY A 163 -2.50 9.37 -8.70
C GLY A 163 -1.64 10.52 -9.23
N SER A 164 -1.81 11.70 -8.64
CA SER A 164 -1.22 12.93 -9.18
C SER A 164 0.32 12.90 -9.14
N PRO A 165 1.02 13.69 -9.99
CA PRO A 165 2.48 13.83 -9.94
C PRO A 165 3.04 14.25 -8.57
N ALA A 166 2.21 14.80 -7.68
CA ALA A 166 2.59 15.13 -6.31
C ALA A 166 2.74 13.88 -5.42
N ASP A 167 2.04 12.78 -5.70
CA ASP A 167 2.22 11.50 -4.99
C ASP A 167 3.56 10.83 -5.39
N GLN A 168 4.04 11.02 -6.63
CA GLN A 168 5.40 10.66 -7.04
C GLN A 168 6.48 11.50 -6.34
N LEU A 169 6.17 12.74 -5.97
CA LEU A 169 7.04 13.58 -5.15
C LEU A 169 7.06 13.11 -3.69
N LEU A 170 5.94 12.62 -3.16
CA LEU A 170 5.90 11.94 -1.85
C LEU A 170 6.72 10.65 -1.84
N LEU A 171 6.75 9.87 -2.93
CA LEU A 171 7.64 8.70 -3.08
C LEU A 171 9.14 9.06 -3.02
N LEU A 172 9.51 10.25 -3.51
CA LEU A 172 10.87 10.78 -3.34
C LEU A 172 11.15 11.11 -1.86
N CYS A 173 10.17 11.66 -1.14
CA CYS A 173 10.28 11.98 0.28
C CYS A 173 10.19 10.76 1.22
N TYR A 174 9.49 9.69 0.83
CA TYR A 174 9.27 8.46 1.61
C TYR A 174 10.36 7.39 1.46
N ARG A 175 11.50 7.69 0.82
CA ARG A 175 12.77 7.00 1.13
C ARG A 175 13.29 7.43 2.51
N TYR A 176 12.42 7.27 3.51
CA TYR A 176 12.73 7.29 4.91
C TYR A 176 13.27 5.91 5.25
N ASP A 177 14.54 5.83 5.60
CA ASP A 177 15.11 4.64 6.21
C ASP A 177 14.73 4.66 7.71
N PRO A 178 13.80 3.81 8.16
CA PRO A 178 13.33 3.80 9.55
C PRO A 178 14.41 3.30 10.53
N GLN A 179 15.52 2.73 10.06
CA GLN A 179 16.64 2.34 10.92
C GLN A 179 17.65 3.48 11.14
N THR A 180 17.71 4.48 10.27
CA THR A 180 18.68 5.58 10.36
C THR A 180 18.06 6.97 10.49
N GLY A 181 16.76 7.13 10.27
CA GLY A 181 16.04 8.41 10.41
C GLY A 181 16.45 9.50 9.42
N ARG A 182 17.08 9.12 8.29
CA ARG A 182 17.66 10.08 7.33
C ARG A 182 16.91 10.07 6.00
N TYR A 183 16.59 11.27 5.52
CA TYR A 183 16.22 11.50 4.12
C TYR A 183 17.44 11.28 3.21
N THR A 184 17.20 10.92 1.95
CA THR A 184 18.28 10.89 0.93
C THR A 184 19.03 12.24 0.92
N PRO A 185 20.37 12.25 0.87
CA PRO A 185 21.19 13.46 1.04
C PRO A 185 20.90 14.56 0.01
N LEU A 186 20.29 14.21 -1.13
CA LEU A 186 19.83 15.16 -2.14
C LEU A 186 18.65 16.03 -1.63
N ILE A 187 17.67 15.42 -0.96
CA ILE A 187 16.46 16.11 -0.48
C ILE A 187 16.79 16.96 0.76
N ALA A 188 17.62 16.44 1.67
CA ALA A 188 18.10 17.20 2.81
C ALA A 188 18.87 18.46 2.36
N SER A 189 19.70 18.32 1.32
CA SER A 189 20.39 19.46 0.70
C SER A 189 19.42 20.44 0.06
N ALA A 190 18.42 19.97 -0.68
CA ALA A 190 17.41 20.82 -1.32
C ALA A 190 16.58 21.63 -0.30
N ILE A 191 16.12 21.00 0.79
CA ILE A 191 15.39 21.68 1.87
C ILE A 191 16.28 22.73 2.55
N ARG A 192 17.56 22.42 2.79
CA ARG A 192 18.52 23.37 3.37
C ARG A 192 18.73 24.60 2.47
N TRP A 193 18.87 24.41 1.17
CA TRP A 193 19.02 25.50 0.21
C TRP A 193 17.75 26.34 0.08
N ALA A 194 16.57 25.71 0.06
CA ALA A 194 15.30 26.41 0.07
C ALA A 194 15.11 27.25 1.35
N GLY A 195 15.43 26.68 2.51
CA GLY A 195 15.41 27.40 3.80
C GLY A 195 16.37 28.58 3.83
N LEU A 196 17.61 28.40 3.35
CA LEU A 196 18.60 29.47 3.25
C LEU A 196 18.12 30.60 2.32
N GLY A 197 17.52 30.24 1.18
CA GLY A 197 16.92 31.19 0.24
C GLY A 197 15.82 32.03 0.89
N THR A 198 14.92 31.41 1.66
CA THR A 198 13.85 32.10 2.36
C THR A 198 14.39 33.08 3.42
N VAL A 199 15.38 32.68 4.20
CA VAL A 199 16.01 33.56 5.21
C VAL A 199 16.73 34.74 4.55
N LEU A 200 17.45 34.50 3.45
CA LEU A 200 18.11 35.57 2.70
C LEU A 200 17.10 36.55 2.09
N LEU A 201 15.99 36.04 1.54
CA LEU A 201 14.92 36.85 0.99
C LEU A 201 14.29 37.74 2.08
N LEU A 202 13.95 37.15 3.23
CA LEU A 202 13.41 37.88 4.38
C LEU A 202 14.41 38.93 4.90
N GLY A 203 15.68 38.57 5.02
CA GLY A 203 16.75 39.50 5.41
C GLY A 203 16.91 40.66 4.44
N LEU A 204 16.81 40.42 3.14
CA LEU A 204 16.84 41.44 2.09
C LEU A 204 15.62 42.38 2.15
N VAL A 205 14.44 41.83 2.40
CA VAL A 205 13.19 42.62 2.53
C VAL A 205 13.25 43.48 3.79
N LEU A 206 13.57 42.90 4.94
CA LEU A 206 13.67 43.61 6.21
C LEU A 206 14.80 44.64 6.20
N GLY A 207 15.96 44.29 5.65
CA GLY A 207 17.10 45.21 5.50
C GLY A 207 16.82 46.37 4.54
N ARG A 208 15.99 46.16 3.50
CA ARG A 208 15.50 47.26 2.65
C ARG A 208 14.47 48.13 3.35
N ALA A 209 13.60 47.56 4.18
CA ALA A 209 12.63 48.31 4.96
C ALA A 209 13.34 49.24 5.97
N TRP A 210 14.29 48.71 6.74
CA TRP A 210 15.08 49.50 7.70
C TRP A 210 16.01 50.55 7.10
N ARG A 211 16.40 50.43 5.82
CA ARG A 211 17.19 51.47 5.12
C ARG A 211 16.34 52.57 4.51
N ARG A 212 15.01 52.39 4.47
CA ARG A 212 14.05 53.36 3.93
C ARG A 212 13.41 54.22 5.01
N GLU A 213 13.62 53.88 6.28
CA GLU A 213 13.41 54.72 7.46
C GLU A 213 14.69 55.51 7.78
#